data_AF-A0A1Q8CN73-F1
#
_entry.id   AF-A0A1Q8CN73-F1
#
_cell.length_a   1.000
_cell.length_b   1.000
_cell.length_c   1.000
_cell.angle_alpha   90.00
_cell.angle_beta   90.00
_cell.angle_gamma   90.00
#
_symmetry.space_group_name_H-M   'P 1'
#
loop_
_entity.id
_entity.type
_entity.pdbx_description
1 polymer ?
#
loop_
_entity_poly.entity_id
_entity_poly.type
_entity_poly.pdbx_seq_one_letter_code
_entity_poly.pdbx_strand_id
1 'polypeptide(L)'
;MIDLTRLWVGVRRRRRMWVALALLGMIAGGLFSTLLPSPAEAVTRILVLHEEDQPSDGGSLIRTDATLVMTTRVAAAALDALGSDQRPEQFITQYTAVGLTNNVLELTVKGPTPAEAVRRADALAQAFIADHVGRIQTSADAQAKALLAQRDKINTELKDVNGQIARAEGEARAAQEQAELNGETTDSGQQVQPNAANLDSLYARRAELTSRISDLSQQAQEAGIGAPRVAAGTQVVDKGRAIRRSVLASTGAAAGIGLVLGLVSGVTLAAVMGVVRDRPVLRRDIAAHLAASVVAQLPAPRRGPARLWRRSRAAQERDRVAATLVRLVRDGSGPVSVLELGAPRVAAALALDVATRLDDRPVALVEDPAGRLTRDDLSGRDLAELTGREKHPVRVVGAEDTGPARPGEVRIGVGSVTPGTAWTDLPHLGQETLLVVRAGFANAAWLHTVARQLADASIPVVGVVLVDPDPKDSTDGTLWDGLHTALRGRAARAETVPRLEPGTVNGSARTTSVNGSTNGATNGSADGPELPTHRFSPVGQDRAPEQSVHDVPTRRFPPVRAEDVEGLNQRRTKG
;
A
#
# COMPACT_ATOMS: atom_id res chain seq x y z
N MET A 1 -11.94 -3.69 21.23
CA MET A 1 -10.53 -4.10 21.02
C MET A 1 -10.52 -5.22 20.00
N ILE A 2 -9.82 -5.06 18.88
CA ILE A 2 -9.77 -6.08 17.83
C ILE A 2 -8.76 -7.14 18.26
N ASP A 3 -9.20 -8.39 18.40
CA ASP A 3 -8.33 -9.50 18.77
C ASP A 3 -7.41 -9.87 17.61
N LEU A 4 -6.14 -9.47 17.69
CA LEU A 4 -5.11 -9.75 16.69
C LEU A 4 -4.93 -11.26 16.45
N THR A 5 -5.17 -12.08 17.47
CA THR A 5 -5.01 -13.54 17.35
C THR A 5 -6.06 -14.14 16.43
N ARG A 6 -7.32 -13.72 16.56
CA ARG A 6 -8.43 -14.13 15.68
C ARG A 6 -8.17 -13.74 14.22
N LEU A 7 -7.65 -12.53 13.98
CA LEU A 7 -7.34 -12.05 12.63
C LEU A 7 -6.21 -12.88 11.99
N TRP A 8 -5.14 -13.13 12.74
CA TRP A 8 -3.99 -13.89 12.25
C TRP A 8 -4.35 -15.34 11.89
N VAL A 9 -5.17 -16.00 12.71
CA VAL A 9 -5.68 -17.36 12.44
C VAL A 9 -6.56 -17.39 11.18
N GLY A 10 -7.43 -16.39 11.02
CA GLY A 10 -8.28 -16.23 9.83
C GLY A 10 -7.49 -16.09 8.53
N VAL A 11 -6.44 -15.26 8.53
CA VAL A 11 -5.52 -15.07 7.38
C VAL A 11 -4.75 -16.35 7.07
N ARG A 12 -4.27 -17.06 8.10
CA ARG A 12 -3.47 -18.29 7.93
C ARG A 12 -4.27 -19.44 7.32
N ARG A 13 -5.50 -19.67 7.77
CA ARG A 13 -6.34 -20.77 7.25
C ARG A 13 -6.71 -20.56 5.77
N ARG A 14 -6.63 -19.31 5.30
CA ARG A 14 -6.89 -18.92 3.90
C ARG A 14 -5.63 -18.70 3.06
N ARG A 15 -4.48 -19.31 3.43
CA ARG A 15 -3.21 -19.22 2.68
C ARG A 15 -3.32 -19.42 1.17
N ARG A 16 -4.18 -20.35 0.75
CA ARG A 16 -4.43 -20.60 -0.68
C ARG A 16 -5.03 -19.39 -1.40
N MET A 17 -5.90 -18.64 -0.74
CA MET A 17 -6.61 -17.50 -1.33
C MET A 17 -5.67 -16.31 -1.56
N TRP A 18 -4.91 -15.89 -0.55
CA TRP A 18 -4.00 -14.74 -0.72
C TRP A 18 -2.77 -15.08 -1.57
N VAL A 19 -2.30 -16.33 -1.56
CA VAL A 19 -1.27 -16.79 -2.51
C VAL A 19 -1.80 -16.80 -3.95
N ALA A 20 -3.04 -17.25 -4.17
CA ALA A 20 -3.66 -17.21 -5.49
C ALA A 20 -3.81 -15.77 -5.99
N LEU A 21 -4.19 -14.83 -5.12
CA LEU A 21 -4.33 -13.43 -5.51
C LEU A 21 -2.96 -12.75 -5.75
N ALA A 22 -1.93 -13.12 -5.00
CA ALA A 22 -0.55 -12.67 -5.26
C ALA A 22 -0.06 -13.17 -6.63
N LEU A 23 -0.32 -14.43 -6.98
CA LEU A 23 0.01 -14.99 -8.29
C LEU A 23 -0.78 -14.32 -9.41
N LEU A 24 -2.08 -14.06 -9.20
CA LEU A 24 -2.91 -13.33 -10.16
C LEU A 24 -2.35 -11.92 -10.39
N GLY A 25 -1.98 -11.21 -9.32
CA GLY A 25 -1.37 -9.89 -9.40
C GLY A 25 -0.03 -9.91 -10.15
N MET A 26 0.81 -10.92 -9.91
CA MET A 26 2.07 -11.12 -10.64
C MET A 26 1.84 -11.32 -12.15
N ILE A 27 0.89 -12.19 -12.51
CA ILE A 27 0.55 -12.45 -13.92
C ILE A 27 0.01 -11.18 -14.57
N ALA A 28 -0.91 -10.48 -13.92
CA ALA A 28 -1.49 -9.23 -14.43
C ALA A 28 -0.43 -8.14 -14.63
N GLY A 29 0.49 -7.96 -13.66
CA GLY A 29 1.60 -7.01 -13.77
C GLY A 29 2.58 -7.36 -14.90
N GLY A 30 2.90 -8.64 -15.08
CA GLY A 30 3.71 -9.12 -16.20
C GLY A 30 3.03 -8.87 -17.56
N LEU A 31 1.74 -9.23 -17.68
CA LEU A 31 0.97 -9.03 -18.92
C LEU A 31 0.88 -7.54 -19.29
N PHE A 32 0.61 -6.68 -18.31
CA PHE A 32 0.52 -5.24 -18.51
C PHE A 32 1.83 -4.66 -19.07
N SER A 33 2.98 -5.12 -18.57
CA SER A 33 4.30 -4.71 -19.10
C SER A 33 4.53 -5.13 -20.55
N THR A 34 3.90 -6.20 -21.02
CA THR A 34 4.03 -6.65 -22.41
C THR A 34 3.05 -5.95 -23.35
N LEU A 35 1.86 -5.58 -22.86
CA LEU A 35 0.82 -4.92 -23.64
C LEU A 35 1.07 -3.42 -23.78
N LEU A 36 1.64 -2.78 -22.75
CA LEU A 36 2.00 -1.35 -22.77
C LEU A 36 3.52 -1.21 -22.58
N PRO A 37 4.31 -1.44 -23.64
CA PRO A 37 5.75 -1.26 -23.56
C PRO A 37 6.10 0.22 -23.30
N SER A 38 7.11 0.43 -22.47
CA SER A 38 7.67 1.76 -22.26
C SER A 38 8.22 2.30 -23.59
N PRO A 39 8.02 3.60 -23.91
CA PRO A 39 8.51 4.17 -25.16
C PRO A 39 10.02 4.03 -25.29
N ALA A 40 10.50 3.83 -26.52
CA ALA A 40 11.91 3.78 -26.81
C ALA A 40 12.54 5.16 -26.60
N GLU A 41 13.76 5.21 -26.09
CA GLU A 41 14.51 6.45 -25.86
C GLU A 41 15.78 6.46 -26.70
N ALA A 42 16.14 7.62 -27.22
CA ALA A 42 17.41 7.88 -27.89
C ALA A 42 18.12 9.07 -27.27
N VAL A 43 19.45 9.03 -27.28
CA VAL A 43 20.31 10.08 -26.75
C VAL A 43 21.21 10.61 -27.86
N THR A 44 21.32 11.94 -27.97
CA THR A 44 22.27 12.64 -28.84
C THR A 44 23.00 13.71 -28.03
N ARG A 45 24.26 13.99 -28.37
CA ARG A 45 25.07 14.99 -27.66
C ARG A 45 25.58 16.04 -28.63
N ILE A 46 25.41 17.29 -28.22
CA ILE A 46 25.74 18.47 -29.00
C ILE A 46 26.84 19.23 -28.26
N LEU A 47 27.90 19.59 -28.97
CA LEU A 47 28.84 20.60 -28.51
C LEU A 47 28.30 21.96 -28.95
N VAL A 48 28.10 22.84 -27.99
CA VAL A 48 27.72 24.24 -28.18
C VAL A 48 28.92 25.08 -27.79
N LEU A 49 29.35 25.97 -28.69
CA LEU A 49 30.37 26.95 -28.38
C LEU A 49 29.71 28.26 -28.02
N HIS A 50 30.29 28.97 -27.06
CA HIS A 50 29.91 30.33 -26.72
C HIS A 50 31.11 31.25 -26.96
N GLU A 51 30.86 32.44 -27.50
CA GLU A 51 31.88 33.48 -27.66
C GLU A 51 32.46 33.93 -26.32
N GLU A 52 31.64 33.87 -25.26
CA GLU A 52 31.96 34.29 -23.89
C GLU A 52 32.29 33.11 -22.96
N ASP A 53 32.75 31.97 -23.50
CA ASP A 53 33.10 30.80 -22.69
C ASP A 53 34.31 31.11 -21.78
N GLN A 54 34.02 31.63 -20.58
CA GLN A 54 35.01 31.86 -19.54
C GLN A 54 35.12 30.60 -18.66
N PRO A 55 36.33 30.16 -18.29
CA PRO A 55 36.52 28.99 -17.43
C PRO A 55 35.80 29.07 -16.08
N SER A 56 35.44 30.28 -15.65
CA SER A 56 34.74 30.57 -14.40
C SER A 56 33.21 30.58 -14.52
N ASP A 57 32.64 30.51 -15.72
CA ASP A 57 31.19 30.47 -15.88
C ASP A 57 30.67 29.05 -15.59
N GLY A 58 29.86 28.92 -14.52
CA GLY A 58 29.47 27.64 -13.92
C GLY A 58 28.42 26.85 -14.72
N GLY A 59 28.44 26.92 -16.05
CA GLY A 59 27.46 26.29 -16.93
C GLY A 59 26.10 27.00 -16.93
N SER A 60 26.08 28.32 -16.71
CA SER A 60 24.85 29.12 -16.76
C SER A 60 24.30 29.22 -18.21
N LEU A 61 25.20 29.38 -19.19
CA LEU A 61 24.90 29.48 -20.61
C LEU A 61 24.26 28.19 -21.15
N ILE A 62 24.86 27.03 -20.87
CA ILE A 62 24.32 25.74 -21.35
C ILE A 62 22.96 25.38 -20.75
N ARG A 63 22.65 25.84 -19.53
CA ARG A 63 21.31 25.66 -18.92
C ARG A 63 20.27 26.52 -19.63
N THR A 64 20.66 27.71 -20.05
CA THR A 64 19.82 28.57 -20.88
C THR A 64 19.55 27.91 -22.22
N ASP A 65 20.58 27.33 -22.86
CA ASP A 65 20.44 26.57 -24.09
C ASP A 65 19.54 25.33 -23.94
N ALA A 66 19.68 24.58 -22.84
CA ALA A 66 18.79 23.47 -22.54
C ALA A 66 17.32 23.90 -22.44
N THR A 67 17.07 25.10 -21.90
CA THR A 67 15.73 25.69 -21.83
C THR A 67 15.25 26.16 -23.19
N LEU A 68 16.14 26.68 -24.04
CA LEU A 68 15.83 27.10 -25.40
C LEU A 68 15.46 25.92 -26.31
N VAL A 69 16.07 24.75 -26.10
CA VAL A 69 15.66 23.51 -26.80
C VAL A 69 14.22 23.12 -26.46
N MET A 70 13.74 23.48 -25.27
CA MET A 70 12.37 23.22 -24.81
C MET A 70 11.32 24.20 -25.35
N THR A 71 11.69 25.07 -26.29
CA THR A 71 10.76 26.02 -26.88
C THR A 71 9.96 25.41 -28.04
N THR A 72 8.75 25.89 -28.24
CA THR A 72 7.87 25.46 -29.36
C THR A 72 8.47 25.76 -30.73
N ARG A 73 9.33 26.79 -30.84
CA ARG A 73 10.03 27.12 -32.09
C ARG A 73 10.97 26.00 -32.54
N VAL A 74 11.83 25.52 -31.63
CA VAL A 74 12.78 24.43 -31.94
C VAL A 74 12.02 23.11 -32.16
N ALA A 75 10.99 22.85 -31.35
CA ALA A 75 10.11 21.70 -31.51
C ALA A 75 9.40 21.69 -32.88
N ALA A 76 8.85 22.83 -33.31
CA ALA A 76 8.20 22.96 -34.61
C ALA A 76 9.17 22.73 -35.77
N ALA A 77 10.35 23.36 -35.74
CA ALA A 77 11.37 23.16 -36.77
C ALA A 77 11.83 21.69 -36.87
N ALA A 78 11.94 20.99 -35.74
CA ALA A 78 12.27 19.57 -35.72
C ALA A 78 11.14 18.70 -36.30
N LEU A 79 9.87 19.03 -36.01
CA LEU A 79 8.71 18.34 -36.55
C LEU A 79 8.54 18.56 -38.05
N ASP A 80 8.79 19.77 -38.53
CA ASP A 80 8.80 20.12 -39.95
C ASP A 80 9.85 19.29 -40.71
N ALA A 81 11.07 19.17 -40.15
CA ALA A 81 12.14 18.35 -40.71
C ALA A 81 11.78 16.84 -40.74
N LEU A 82 10.93 16.39 -39.82
CA LEU A 82 10.45 15.00 -39.75
C LEU A 82 9.20 14.76 -40.60
N GLY A 83 8.56 15.81 -41.14
CA GLY A 83 7.27 15.73 -41.83
C GLY A 83 6.13 15.21 -40.93
N SER A 84 6.13 15.61 -39.66
CA SER A 84 5.18 15.11 -38.65
C SER A 84 4.10 16.14 -38.32
N ASP A 85 2.82 15.75 -38.48
CA ASP A 85 1.66 16.60 -38.14
C ASP A 85 1.37 16.72 -36.61
N GLN A 86 2.27 16.22 -35.78
CA GLN A 86 2.16 16.33 -34.32
C GLN A 86 2.26 17.80 -33.89
N ARG A 87 1.49 18.19 -32.86
CA ARG A 87 1.59 19.55 -32.31
C ARG A 87 2.90 19.75 -31.54
N PRO A 88 3.62 20.89 -31.71
CA PRO A 88 4.86 21.17 -30.99
C PRO A 88 4.74 21.07 -29.46
N GLU A 89 3.60 21.48 -28.88
CA GLU A 89 3.37 21.42 -27.44
C GLU A 89 3.36 19.98 -26.92
N GLN A 90 2.86 19.04 -27.73
CA GLN A 90 2.89 17.62 -27.38
C GLN A 90 4.29 17.05 -27.55
N PHE A 91 5.03 17.51 -28.56
CA PHE A 91 6.39 17.02 -28.83
C PHE A 91 7.37 17.41 -27.72
N ILE A 92 7.26 18.61 -27.14
CA ILE A 92 8.08 19.04 -25.98
C ILE A 92 8.00 18.05 -24.81
N THR A 93 6.85 17.43 -24.57
CA THR A 93 6.69 16.43 -23.48
C THR A 93 7.44 15.13 -23.73
N GLN A 94 7.91 14.92 -24.96
CA GLN A 94 8.55 13.68 -25.40
C GLN A 94 10.08 13.76 -25.39
N TYR A 95 10.67 14.89 -24.99
CA TYR A 95 12.12 14.99 -24.86
C TYR A 95 12.57 15.78 -23.63
N THR A 96 13.82 15.56 -23.24
CA THR A 96 14.53 16.28 -22.18
C THR A 96 15.88 16.78 -22.68
N ALA A 97 16.33 17.93 -22.22
CA ALA A 97 17.61 18.53 -22.56
C ALA A 97 18.37 18.88 -21.27
N VAL A 98 19.62 18.45 -21.15
CA VAL A 98 20.44 18.65 -19.95
C VAL A 98 21.86 19.05 -20.37
N GLY A 99 22.39 20.14 -19.81
CA GLY A 99 23.81 20.49 -19.94
C GLY A 99 24.67 19.56 -19.08
N LEU A 100 25.49 18.72 -19.71
CA LEU A 100 26.43 17.81 -19.04
C LEU A 100 27.69 18.53 -18.57
N THR A 101 28.17 19.45 -19.38
CA THR A 101 29.32 20.32 -19.11
C THR A 101 29.00 21.73 -19.60
N ASN A 102 29.93 22.67 -19.45
CA ASN A 102 29.75 24.05 -19.93
C ASN A 102 29.39 24.14 -21.43
N ASN A 103 29.84 23.18 -22.24
CA ASN A 103 29.68 23.20 -23.69
C ASN A 103 28.97 21.97 -24.26
N VAL A 104 28.62 20.96 -23.44
CA VAL A 104 27.99 19.73 -23.93
C VAL A 104 26.55 19.63 -23.47
N LEU A 105 25.62 19.61 -24.42
CA LEU A 105 24.19 19.39 -24.21
C LEU A 105 23.84 17.95 -24.57
N GLU A 106 23.17 17.23 -23.67
CA GLU A 106 22.58 15.93 -23.95
C GLU A 106 21.07 16.07 -24.14
N LEU A 107 20.58 15.56 -25.28
CA LEU A 107 19.16 15.47 -25.58
C LEU A 107 18.73 14.02 -25.46
N THR A 108 17.68 13.77 -24.69
CA THR A 108 17.02 12.46 -24.59
C THR A 108 15.63 12.59 -25.20
N VAL A 109 15.34 11.81 -26.24
CA VAL A 109 14.07 11.87 -26.97
C VAL A 109 13.36 10.53 -26.94
N LYS A 110 12.05 10.55 -26.72
CA LYS A 110 11.16 9.38 -26.73
C LYS A 110 10.54 9.19 -28.11
N GLY A 111 10.43 7.93 -28.52
CA GLY A 111 9.76 7.51 -29.74
C GLY A 111 9.07 6.16 -29.57
N PRO A 112 8.15 5.80 -30.48
CA PRO A 112 7.46 4.51 -30.43
C PRO A 112 8.41 3.36 -30.82
N THR A 113 9.41 3.63 -31.66
CA THR A 113 10.46 2.67 -32.02
C THR A 113 11.84 3.24 -31.79
N PRO A 114 12.88 2.39 -31.57
CA PRO A 114 14.26 2.85 -31.46
C PRO A 114 14.73 3.69 -32.65
N ALA A 115 14.35 3.31 -33.87
CA ALA A 115 14.72 4.04 -35.09
C ALA A 115 14.03 5.42 -35.17
N GLU A 116 12.77 5.52 -34.76
CA GLU A 116 12.08 6.80 -34.69
C GLU A 116 12.61 7.71 -33.58
N ALA A 117 12.93 7.16 -32.41
CA ALA A 117 13.55 7.93 -31.34
C ALA A 117 14.87 8.56 -31.80
N VAL A 118 15.70 7.80 -32.54
CA VAL A 118 16.95 8.31 -33.13
C VAL A 118 16.69 9.40 -34.16
N ARG A 119 15.77 9.18 -35.12
CA ARG A 119 15.41 10.21 -36.13
C ARG A 119 14.93 11.50 -35.47
N ARG A 120 14.09 11.39 -34.44
CA ARG A 120 13.58 12.54 -33.68
C ARG A 120 14.70 13.26 -32.93
N ALA A 121 15.62 12.52 -32.31
CA ALA A 121 16.79 13.09 -31.64
C ALA A 121 17.70 13.86 -32.61
N ASP A 122 17.98 13.27 -33.78
CA ASP A 122 18.82 13.90 -34.80
C ASP A 122 18.16 15.16 -35.38
N ALA A 123 16.87 15.11 -35.69
CA ALA A 123 16.12 16.27 -36.18
C ALA A 123 16.06 17.39 -35.14
N LEU A 124 15.85 17.05 -33.86
CA LEU A 124 15.85 18.03 -32.77
C LEU A 124 17.23 18.69 -32.60
N ALA A 125 18.30 17.90 -32.69
CA ALA A 125 19.66 18.42 -32.62
C ALA A 125 19.96 19.39 -33.77
N GLN A 126 19.61 19.04 -35.00
CA GLN A 126 19.81 19.90 -36.16
C GLN A 126 18.97 21.18 -36.08
N ALA A 127 17.70 21.08 -35.66
CA ALA A 127 16.83 22.23 -35.48
C ALA A 127 17.38 23.20 -34.42
N PHE A 128 17.91 22.68 -33.31
CA PHE A 128 18.55 23.51 -32.29
C PHE A 128 19.81 24.20 -32.81
N ILE A 129 20.69 23.46 -33.49
CA ILE A 129 21.92 24.03 -34.08
C ILE A 129 21.56 25.15 -35.06
N ALA A 130 20.58 24.93 -35.95
CA ALA A 130 20.13 25.94 -36.90
C ALA A 130 19.55 27.19 -36.22
N ASP A 131 18.73 27.01 -35.18
CA ASP A 131 18.19 28.14 -34.40
C ASP A 131 19.28 28.91 -33.65
N HIS A 132 20.21 28.21 -33.00
CA HIS A 132 21.31 28.82 -32.25
C HIS A 132 22.23 29.63 -33.18
N VAL A 133 22.67 29.03 -34.28
CA VAL A 133 23.51 29.71 -35.29
C VAL A 133 22.79 30.91 -35.89
N GLY A 134 21.50 30.75 -36.25
CA GLY A 134 20.70 31.84 -36.81
C GLY A 134 20.56 33.03 -35.85
N ARG A 135 20.40 32.78 -34.55
CA ARG A 135 20.34 33.83 -33.53
C ARG A 135 21.67 34.56 -33.36
N ILE A 136 22.78 33.85 -33.30
CA ILE A 136 24.11 34.45 -33.19
C ILE A 136 24.41 35.32 -34.42
N GLN A 137 24.14 34.81 -35.62
CA GLN A 137 24.31 35.57 -36.86
C GLN A 137 23.44 36.83 -36.88
N THR A 138 22.15 36.71 -36.54
CA THR A 138 21.24 37.86 -36.49
C THR A 138 21.69 38.92 -35.49
N SER A 139 22.19 38.50 -34.32
CA SER A 139 22.72 39.41 -33.29
C SER A 139 23.99 40.11 -33.77
N ALA A 140 24.94 39.36 -34.34
CA ALA A 140 26.19 39.89 -34.87
C ALA A 140 25.95 40.88 -36.01
N ASP A 141 25.05 40.56 -36.96
CA ASP A 141 24.68 41.45 -38.06
C ASP A 141 24.02 42.74 -37.56
N ALA A 142 23.14 42.64 -36.56
CA ALA A 142 22.51 43.80 -35.94
C ALA A 142 23.53 44.71 -35.24
N GLN A 143 24.50 44.13 -34.51
CA GLN A 143 25.56 44.86 -33.84
C GLN A 143 26.51 45.52 -34.85
N ALA A 144 26.95 44.79 -35.87
CA ALA A 144 27.79 45.32 -36.94
C ALA A 144 27.09 46.49 -37.65
N LYS A 145 25.79 46.36 -37.95
CA LYS A 145 24.98 47.43 -38.55
C LYS A 145 24.87 48.65 -37.65
N ALA A 146 24.70 48.48 -36.34
CA ALA A 146 24.66 49.58 -35.39
C ALA A 146 25.99 50.34 -35.32
N LEU A 147 27.12 49.61 -35.27
CA LEU A 147 28.46 50.20 -35.28
C LEU A 147 28.75 50.97 -36.59
N LEU A 148 28.36 50.41 -37.73
CA LEU A 148 28.50 51.07 -39.02
C LEU A 148 27.64 52.35 -39.11
N ALA A 149 26.41 52.33 -38.60
CA ALA A 149 25.57 53.52 -38.53
C ALA A 149 26.19 54.62 -37.64
N GLN A 150 26.80 54.24 -36.51
CA GLN A 150 27.51 55.18 -35.65
C GLN A 150 28.75 55.76 -36.34
N ARG A 151 29.51 54.93 -37.04
CA ARG A 151 30.64 55.38 -37.87
C ARG A 151 30.18 56.39 -38.92
N ASP A 152 29.05 56.15 -39.59
CA ASP A 152 28.54 57.05 -40.63
C ASP A 152 28.08 58.40 -40.06
N LYS A 153 27.54 58.41 -38.84
CA LYS A 153 27.25 59.64 -38.11
C LYS A 153 28.53 60.43 -37.79
N ILE A 154 29.56 59.77 -37.29
CA ILE A 154 30.86 60.40 -36.98
C ILE A 154 31.56 60.88 -38.25
N ASN A 155 31.48 60.13 -39.35
CA ASN A 155 31.97 60.56 -40.67
C ASN A 155 31.28 61.85 -41.14
N THR A 156 29.99 62.00 -40.85
CA THR A 156 29.25 63.23 -41.18
C THR A 156 29.74 64.40 -40.33
N GLU A 157 29.99 64.19 -39.04
CA GLU A 157 30.58 65.19 -38.15
C GLU A 157 32.00 65.59 -38.58
N LEU A 158 32.82 64.62 -39.00
CA LEU A 158 34.16 64.87 -39.54
C LEU A 158 34.12 65.75 -40.79
N LYS A 159 33.15 65.54 -41.68
CA LYS A 159 32.94 66.39 -42.86
C LYS A 159 32.56 67.82 -42.47
N ASP A 160 31.72 67.98 -41.44
CA ASP A 160 31.36 69.31 -40.94
C ASP A 160 32.57 70.03 -40.32
N VAL A 161 33.34 69.36 -39.47
CA VAL A 161 34.58 69.90 -38.88
C VAL A 161 35.59 70.30 -39.96
N ASN A 162 35.79 69.47 -40.99
CA ASN A 162 36.65 69.83 -42.12
C ASN A 162 36.14 71.07 -42.86
N GLY A 163 34.82 71.22 -42.99
CA GLY A 163 34.20 72.42 -43.53
C GLY A 163 34.43 73.66 -42.67
N GLN A 164 34.37 73.52 -41.33
CA GLN A 164 34.65 74.60 -40.39
C GLN A 164 36.13 75.02 -40.44
N ILE A 165 37.07 74.07 -40.50
CA ILE A 165 38.51 74.37 -40.69
C ILE A 165 38.72 75.15 -41.99
N ALA A 166 38.16 74.69 -43.11
CA ALA A 166 38.32 75.36 -44.40
C ALA A 166 37.78 76.81 -44.38
N ARG A 167 36.67 77.06 -43.68
CA ARG A 167 36.13 78.42 -43.49
C ARG A 167 37.05 79.28 -42.61
N ALA A 168 37.48 78.75 -41.46
CA ALA A 168 38.36 79.45 -40.53
C ALA A 168 39.71 79.80 -41.17
N GLU A 169 40.28 78.92 -41.99
CA GLU A 169 41.49 79.19 -42.78
C GLU A 169 41.26 80.27 -43.86
N GLY A 170 40.11 80.24 -44.52
CA GLY A 170 39.73 81.28 -45.50
C GLY A 170 39.58 82.66 -44.85
N GLU A 171 38.93 82.73 -43.68
CA GLU A 171 38.80 83.94 -42.87
C GLU A 171 40.15 84.45 -42.38
N ALA A 172 41.02 83.56 -41.89
CA ALA A 172 42.37 83.94 -41.46
C ALA A 172 43.21 84.53 -42.61
N ARG A 173 43.13 83.94 -43.81
CA ARG A 173 43.79 84.50 -45.01
C ARG A 173 43.25 85.87 -45.40
N ALA A 174 41.92 86.06 -45.38
CA ALA A 174 41.30 87.34 -45.70
C ALA A 174 41.66 88.43 -44.68
N ALA A 175 41.72 88.09 -43.39
CA ALA A 175 42.15 89.00 -42.33
C ALA A 175 43.63 89.39 -42.46
N GLN A 176 44.49 88.46 -42.91
CA GLN A 176 45.90 88.72 -43.15
C GLN A 176 46.12 89.66 -44.35
N GLU A 177 45.39 89.46 -45.45
CA GLU A 177 45.41 90.34 -46.63
C GLU A 177 44.93 91.76 -46.29
N GLN A 178 43.90 91.89 -45.45
CA GLN A 178 43.44 93.20 -44.94
C GLN A 178 44.45 93.89 -44.03
N ALA A 179 45.16 93.14 -43.17
CA ALA A 179 46.20 93.70 -42.31
C ALA A 179 47.40 94.23 -43.12
N GLU A 180 47.77 93.55 -44.21
CA GLU A 180 48.82 94.03 -45.14
C GLU A 180 48.39 95.28 -45.92
N LEU A 181 47.11 95.36 -46.32
CA LEU A 181 46.53 96.53 -47.01
C LEU A 181 46.42 97.79 -46.12
N ASN A 182 46.22 97.64 -44.82
CA ASN A 182 46.02 98.76 -43.89
C ASN A 182 47.31 99.32 -43.28
N GLY A 183 48.47 98.72 -43.52
CA GLY A 183 49.76 99.27 -43.09
C GLY A 183 49.93 99.40 -41.56
N GLU A 184 49.20 98.62 -40.77
CA GLU A 184 49.30 98.62 -39.31
C GLU A 184 50.43 97.68 -38.84
N THR A 185 51.67 98.19 -38.84
CA THR A 185 52.73 97.66 -37.99
C THR A 185 52.46 98.09 -36.55
N THR A 186 51.77 97.25 -35.77
CA THR A 186 51.66 97.45 -34.33
C THR A 186 53.03 97.21 -33.68
N ASP A 187 53.58 98.26 -33.05
CA ASP A 187 54.91 98.33 -32.42
C ASP A 187 55.00 97.55 -31.09
N SER A 188 54.26 96.44 -31.01
CA SER A 188 54.24 95.52 -29.88
C SER A 188 54.14 94.15 -30.50
N GLY A 189 55.16 93.30 -30.33
CA GLY A 189 55.34 92.00 -31.01
C GLY A 189 54.25 90.93 -30.83
N GLN A 190 53.02 91.32 -30.49
CA GLN A 190 51.82 90.51 -30.65
C GLN A 190 51.32 90.63 -32.08
N GLN A 191 51.82 89.74 -32.94
CA GLN A 191 51.16 89.42 -34.20
C GLN A 191 49.67 89.18 -33.93
N VAL A 192 48.82 89.88 -34.68
CA VAL A 192 47.38 89.62 -34.74
C VAL A 192 47.24 88.16 -35.18
N GLN A 193 46.99 87.25 -34.24
CA GLN A 193 46.64 85.85 -34.51
C GLN A 193 45.13 85.73 -34.37
N PRO A 194 44.34 86.11 -35.39
CA PRO A 194 42.92 85.78 -35.35
C PRO A 194 42.84 84.25 -35.45
N ASN A 195 42.26 83.62 -34.43
CA ASN A 195 41.73 82.25 -34.47
C ASN A 195 42.72 81.06 -34.42
N ALA A 196 44.00 81.22 -34.07
CA ALA A 196 44.94 80.08 -33.97
C ALA A 196 44.48 79.00 -32.96
N ALA A 197 44.03 79.42 -31.76
CA ALA A 197 43.53 78.49 -30.74
C ALA A 197 42.24 77.74 -31.17
N ASN A 198 41.39 78.36 -31.99
CA ASN A 198 40.18 77.73 -32.52
C ASN A 198 40.55 76.67 -33.59
N LEU A 199 41.52 76.97 -34.45
CA LEU A 199 42.03 76.01 -35.43
C LEU A 199 42.68 74.79 -34.77
N ASP A 200 43.50 75.00 -33.75
CA ASP A 200 44.11 73.90 -32.97
C ASP A 200 43.05 72.96 -32.38
N SER A 201 41.96 73.52 -31.85
CA SER A 201 40.86 72.72 -31.30
C SER A 201 40.11 71.90 -32.37
N LEU A 202 39.93 72.45 -33.57
CA LEU A 202 39.29 71.74 -34.69
C LEU A 202 40.20 70.65 -35.26
N TYR A 203 41.51 70.88 -35.31
CA TYR A 203 42.50 69.87 -35.70
C TYR A 203 42.57 68.72 -34.69
N ALA A 204 42.56 69.02 -33.39
CA ALA A 204 42.49 68.00 -32.35
C ALA A 204 41.19 67.17 -32.48
N ARG A 205 40.05 67.82 -32.70
CA ARG A 205 38.76 67.15 -32.91
C ARG A 205 38.75 66.26 -34.16
N ARG A 206 39.35 66.72 -35.26
CA ARG A 206 39.49 65.93 -36.49
C ARG A 206 40.29 64.65 -36.25
N ALA A 207 41.41 64.74 -35.55
CA ALA A 207 42.23 63.59 -35.19
C ALA A 207 41.46 62.60 -34.31
N GLU A 208 40.74 63.10 -33.31
CA GLU A 208 39.87 62.30 -32.44
C GLU A 208 38.77 61.56 -33.23
N LEU A 209 38.03 62.25 -34.08
CA LEU A 209 36.96 61.65 -34.89
C LEU A 209 37.51 60.59 -35.84
N THR A 210 38.68 60.83 -36.44
CA THR A 210 39.36 59.87 -37.32
C THR A 210 39.76 58.59 -36.57
N SER A 211 40.31 58.73 -35.35
CA SER A 211 40.60 57.58 -34.47
C SER A 211 39.34 56.77 -34.17
N ARG A 212 38.26 57.43 -33.76
CA ARG A 212 36.98 56.77 -33.45
C ARG A 212 36.39 56.03 -34.65
N ILE A 213 36.52 56.58 -35.86
CA ILE A 213 36.08 55.90 -37.10
C ILE A 213 36.87 54.60 -37.31
N SER A 214 38.18 54.63 -37.10
CA SER A 214 39.03 53.44 -37.19
C SER A 214 38.61 52.39 -36.16
N ASP A 215 38.43 52.80 -34.90
CA ASP A 215 38.04 51.90 -33.80
C ASP A 215 36.68 51.24 -34.06
N LEU A 216 35.67 52.02 -34.47
CA LEU A 216 34.34 51.48 -34.82
C LEU A 216 34.39 50.56 -36.03
N SER A 217 35.24 50.85 -37.02
CA SER A 217 35.41 49.98 -38.18
C SER A 217 36.06 48.66 -37.80
N GLN A 218 37.05 48.67 -36.91
CA GLN A 218 37.67 47.45 -36.38
C GLN A 218 36.67 46.63 -35.57
N GLN A 219 35.93 47.26 -34.64
CA GLN A 219 34.90 46.59 -33.85
C GLN A 219 33.79 45.98 -34.72
N ALA A 220 33.37 46.66 -35.79
CA ALA A 220 32.37 46.12 -36.72
C ALA A 220 32.90 44.89 -37.47
N GLN A 221 34.18 44.86 -37.84
CA GLN A 221 34.81 43.69 -38.46
C GLN A 221 34.94 42.53 -37.47
N GLU A 222 35.36 42.80 -36.23
CA GLU A 222 35.46 41.78 -35.18
C GLU A 222 34.10 41.14 -34.88
N ALA A 223 33.05 41.94 -34.76
CA ALA A 223 31.67 41.47 -34.58
C ALA A 223 31.21 40.56 -35.74
N GLY A 224 31.59 40.90 -36.98
CA GLY A 224 31.27 40.08 -38.15
C GLY A 224 32.05 38.76 -38.26
N ILE A 225 33.24 38.67 -37.65
CA ILE A 225 34.11 37.48 -37.72
C ILE A 225 33.85 36.48 -36.58
N GLY A 226 33.33 36.94 -35.42
CA GLY A 226 32.99 36.09 -34.27
C GLY A 226 31.93 35.04 -34.59
N ALA A 227 30.78 35.47 -35.14
CA ALA A 227 29.63 34.61 -35.37
C ALA A 227 29.90 33.37 -36.25
N PRO A 228 30.65 33.47 -37.37
CA PRO A 228 31.03 32.29 -38.16
C PRO A 228 31.86 31.26 -37.38
N ARG A 229 32.67 31.68 -36.39
CA ARG A 229 33.52 30.76 -35.60
C ARG A 229 32.67 29.94 -34.62
N VAL A 230 31.68 30.56 -33.98
CA VAL A 230 30.74 29.86 -33.11
C VAL A 230 29.86 28.89 -33.90
N ALA A 231 29.43 29.32 -35.10
CA ALA A 231 28.66 28.50 -36.00
C ALA A 231 29.42 27.25 -36.48
N ALA A 232 30.72 27.38 -36.78
CA ALA A 232 31.53 26.28 -37.29
C ALA A 232 31.84 25.20 -36.24
N GLY A 233 31.88 25.55 -34.95
CA GLY A 233 32.22 24.58 -33.91
C GLY A 233 31.03 24.09 -33.07
N THR A 234 29.82 24.63 -33.29
CA THR A 234 28.59 24.05 -32.74
C THR A 234 28.17 22.85 -33.58
N GLN A 235 28.34 21.64 -33.06
CA GLN A 235 28.13 20.40 -33.83
C GLN A 235 27.65 19.23 -32.99
N VAL A 236 27.05 18.25 -33.65
CA VAL A 236 26.69 16.97 -33.02
C VAL A 236 27.96 16.14 -32.81
N VAL A 237 28.32 15.91 -31.54
CA VAL A 237 29.50 15.11 -31.15
C VAL A 237 29.17 13.62 -31.17
N ASP A 238 27.95 13.27 -30.75
CA ASP A 238 27.49 11.91 -30.61
C ASP A 238 26.12 11.79 -31.25
N LYS A 239 26.04 11.10 -32.40
CA LYS A 239 24.79 10.93 -33.16
C LYS A 239 23.75 10.20 -32.31
N GLY A 240 22.47 10.40 -32.63
CA GLY A 240 21.36 9.74 -31.95
C GLY A 240 21.58 8.23 -31.85
N ARG A 241 21.65 7.71 -30.63
CA ARG A 241 21.67 6.26 -30.37
C ARG A 241 20.51 5.86 -29.48
N ALA A 242 19.89 4.73 -29.80
CA ALA A 242 18.83 4.18 -28.98
C ALA A 242 19.39 3.55 -27.68
N ILE A 243 18.77 3.85 -26.55
CA ILE A 243 19.06 3.19 -25.28
C ILE A 243 18.40 1.81 -25.29
N ARG A 244 19.20 0.74 -25.25
CA ARG A 244 18.66 -0.62 -25.07
C ARG A 244 18.24 -0.81 -23.63
N ARG A 245 16.93 -0.83 -23.37
CA ARG A 245 16.39 -1.31 -22.09
C ARG A 245 16.21 -2.83 -22.14
N SER A 246 16.60 -3.52 -21.06
CA SER A 246 16.33 -4.94 -20.92
C SER A 246 14.83 -5.14 -20.64
N VAL A 247 14.11 -5.69 -21.62
CA VAL A 247 12.69 -6.01 -21.50
C VAL A 247 12.46 -6.94 -20.30
N LEU A 248 13.36 -7.90 -20.10
CA LEU A 248 13.30 -8.85 -18.98
C LEU A 248 13.35 -8.14 -17.62
N ALA A 249 14.20 -7.13 -17.48
CA ALA A 249 14.30 -6.35 -16.24
C ALA A 249 12.99 -5.56 -15.99
N SER A 250 12.42 -4.96 -17.03
CA SER A 250 11.16 -4.20 -16.91
C SER A 250 9.95 -5.09 -16.58
N THR A 251 9.84 -6.25 -17.23
CA THR A 251 8.77 -7.23 -16.96
C THR A 251 8.91 -7.81 -15.56
N GLY A 252 10.14 -8.10 -15.12
CA GLY A 252 10.41 -8.56 -13.76
C GLY A 252 9.98 -7.55 -12.71
N ALA A 253 10.30 -6.26 -12.90
CA ALA A 253 9.89 -5.19 -12.01
C ALA A 253 8.35 -5.04 -11.95
N ALA A 254 7.67 -5.04 -13.10
CA ALA A 254 6.21 -4.93 -13.16
C ALA A 254 5.50 -6.14 -12.53
N ALA A 255 6.00 -7.36 -12.78
CA ALA A 255 5.49 -8.57 -12.13
C ALA A 255 5.69 -8.53 -10.61
N GLY A 256 6.83 -8.01 -10.15
CA GLY A 256 7.11 -7.81 -8.72
C GLY A 256 6.13 -6.85 -8.05
N ILE A 257 5.85 -5.70 -8.68
CA ILE A 257 4.85 -4.74 -8.20
C ILE A 257 3.46 -5.39 -8.15
N GLY A 258 3.08 -6.10 -9.21
CA GLY A 258 1.81 -6.84 -9.28
C GLY A 258 1.67 -7.89 -8.17
N LEU A 259 2.74 -8.61 -7.85
CA LEU A 259 2.76 -9.59 -6.76
C LEU A 259 2.49 -8.93 -5.41
N VAL A 260 3.17 -7.82 -5.11
CA VAL A 260 3.00 -7.09 -3.83
C VAL A 260 1.58 -6.59 -3.70
N LEU A 261 1.02 -5.96 -4.74
CA LEU A 261 -0.35 -5.49 -4.75
C LEU A 261 -1.36 -6.65 -4.56
N GLY A 262 -1.19 -7.74 -5.31
CA GLY A 262 -2.04 -8.92 -5.19
C GLY A 262 -1.98 -9.55 -3.80
N LEU A 263 -0.81 -9.58 -3.18
CA LEU A 263 -0.61 -10.08 -1.81
C LEU A 263 -1.31 -9.20 -0.77
N VAL A 264 -1.12 -7.88 -0.84
CA VAL A 264 -1.75 -6.92 0.07
C VAL A 264 -3.29 -7.02 -0.05
N SER A 265 -3.83 -6.97 -1.27
CA SER A 265 -5.26 -7.16 -1.50
C SER A 265 -5.76 -8.50 -0.98
N GLY A 266 -4.97 -9.56 -1.12
CA GLY A 266 -5.34 -10.91 -0.70
C GLY A 266 -5.42 -11.05 0.80
N VAL A 267 -4.46 -10.46 1.52
CA VAL A 267 -4.43 -10.43 2.98
C VAL A 267 -5.57 -9.58 3.53
N THR A 268 -5.80 -8.39 2.97
CA THR A 268 -6.90 -7.50 3.37
C THR A 268 -8.25 -8.19 3.18
N LEU A 269 -8.48 -8.81 2.03
CA LEU A 269 -9.71 -9.56 1.75
C LEU A 269 -9.87 -10.75 2.72
N ALA A 270 -8.78 -11.46 3.02
CA ALA A 270 -8.79 -12.55 3.99
C ALA A 270 -9.15 -12.09 5.40
N ALA A 271 -8.62 -10.94 5.83
CA ALA A 271 -8.92 -10.33 7.11
C ALA A 271 -10.40 -9.91 7.19
N VAL A 272 -10.91 -9.19 6.19
CA VAL A 272 -12.32 -8.76 6.13
C VAL A 272 -13.27 -9.96 6.15
N MET A 273 -13.01 -10.98 5.32
CA MET A 273 -13.82 -12.21 5.35
C MET A 273 -13.71 -13.01 6.65
N GLY A 274 -12.62 -12.83 7.40
CA GLY A 274 -12.44 -13.41 8.73
C GLY A 274 -13.35 -12.75 9.75
N VAL A 275 -13.38 -11.41 9.76
CA VAL A 275 -14.20 -10.62 10.69
C VAL A 275 -15.69 -10.75 10.38
N VAL A 276 -16.10 -10.61 9.12
CA VAL A 276 -17.53 -10.60 8.74
C VAL A 276 -18.23 -11.93 9.05
N ARG A 277 -17.50 -13.05 9.09
CA ARG A 277 -18.12 -14.37 9.30
C ARG A 277 -18.21 -14.79 10.77
N ASP A 278 -17.59 -14.09 11.71
CA ASP A 278 -17.57 -14.34 13.17
C ASP A 278 -17.73 -15.82 13.55
N ARG A 279 -16.83 -16.65 13.03
CA ARG A 279 -16.84 -18.10 13.27
C ARG A 279 -15.79 -18.43 14.32
N PRO A 280 -16.18 -18.81 15.55
CA PRO A 280 -15.23 -19.14 16.60
C PRO A 280 -14.42 -20.38 16.21
N VAL A 281 -13.10 -20.25 16.34
CA VAL A 281 -12.11 -21.31 16.05
C VAL A 281 -11.36 -21.74 17.31
N LEU A 282 -11.29 -20.87 18.31
CA LEU A 282 -10.59 -21.09 19.57
C LEU A 282 -11.43 -21.92 20.53
N ARG A 283 -10.79 -22.80 21.32
CA ARG A 283 -11.47 -23.67 22.30
C ARG A 283 -12.22 -22.86 23.33
N ARG A 284 -11.59 -21.80 23.85
CA ARG A 284 -12.20 -20.86 24.81
C ARG A 284 -13.48 -20.23 24.26
N ASP A 285 -13.49 -19.80 23.00
CA ASP A 285 -14.66 -19.13 22.41
C ASP A 285 -15.82 -20.10 22.24
N ILE A 286 -15.53 -21.33 21.79
CA ILE A 286 -16.53 -22.37 21.62
C ILE A 286 -17.11 -22.78 22.99
N ALA A 287 -16.25 -22.98 24.00
CA ALA A 287 -16.69 -23.28 25.35
C ALA A 287 -17.55 -22.15 25.94
N ALA A 288 -17.12 -20.89 25.77
CA ALA A 288 -17.84 -19.72 26.27
C ALA A 288 -19.22 -19.56 25.62
N HIS A 289 -19.33 -19.73 24.30
CA HIS A 289 -20.61 -19.57 23.59
C HIS A 289 -21.57 -20.74 23.80
N LEU A 290 -21.06 -21.93 24.10
CA LEU A 290 -21.87 -23.11 24.41
C LEU A 290 -22.12 -23.29 25.91
N ALA A 291 -21.50 -22.48 26.75
CA ALA A 291 -21.49 -22.60 28.21
C ALA A 291 -21.10 -24.01 28.70
N ALA A 292 -20.26 -24.72 27.94
CA ALA A 292 -19.90 -26.11 28.20
C ALA A 292 -18.41 -26.35 27.94
N SER A 293 -17.76 -27.14 28.80
CA SER A 293 -16.33 -27.43 28.70
C SER A 293 -16.01 -28.35 27.53
N VAL A 294 -14.89 -28.08 26.85
CA VAL A 294 -14.35 -28.96 25.80
C VAL A 294 -13.62 -30.13 26.47
N VAL A 295 -14.25 -31.31 26.47
CA VAL A 295 -13.76 -32.52 27.16
C VAL A 295 -12.75 -33.29 26.29
N ALA A 296 -12.88 -33.17 24.97
CA ALA A 296 -12.03 -33.91 24.04
C ALA A 296 -11.85 -33.18 22.71
N GLN A 297 -10.79 -33.54 21.98
CA GLN A 297 -10.41 -32.92 20.72
C GLN A 297 -10.06 -33.96 19.67
N LEU A 298 -10.45 -33.69 18.42
CA LEU A 298 -10.14 -34.53 17.28
C LEU A 298 -9.62 -33.68 16.13
N PRO A 299 -8.39 -33.91 15.62
CA PRO A 299 -7.94 -33.21 14.43
C PRO A 299 -8.74 -33.65 13.21
N ALA A 300 -9.03 -32.73 12.28
CA ALA A 300 -9.67 -33.14 11.03
C ALA A 300 -8.73 -34.04 10.18
N PRO A 301 -9.29 -34.97 9.40
CA PRO A 301 -8.54 -35.67 8.39
C PRO A 301 -8.04 -34.67 7.33
N ARG A 302 -6.72 -34.43 7.30
CA ARG A 302 -6.10 -33.53 6.32
C ARG A 302 -6.28 -34.08 4.90
N ARG A 303 -6.76 -33.23 3.98
CA ARG A 303 -6.82 -33.53 2.53
C ARG A 303 -5.41 -33.42 1.93
N GLY A 304 -4.81 -34.54 1.55
CA GLY A 304 -3.51 -34.59 0.87
C GLY A 304 -2.79 -35.94 1.01
N PRO A 305 -1.61 -36.12 0.37
CA PRO A 305 -0.84 -37.37 0.39
C PRO A 305 -0.39 -37.78 1.81
N ALA A 306 -0.29 -36.82 2.73
CA ALA A 306 -0.04 -37.06 4.15
C ALA A 306 -1.13 -37.90 4.86
N ARG A 307 -2.29 -38.13 4.21
CA ARG A 307 -3.38 -38.98 4.72
C ARG A 307 -2.96 -40.44 4.89
N LEU A 308 -2.03 -40.94 4.07
CA LEU A 308 -1.60 -42.35 4.12
C LEU A 308 -0.68 -42.64 5.32
N TRP A 309 0.08 -41.65 5.78
CA TRP A 309 1.14 -41.83 6.79
C TRP A 309 0.70 -41.53 8.23
N ARG A 310 -0.53 -41.02 8.43
CA ARG A 310 -1.03 -40.59 9.75
C ARG A 310 -2.36 -41.22 10.18
N ARG A 311 -2.84 -42.25 9.48
CA ARG A 311 -4.09 -42.95 9.83
C ARG A 311 -4.06 -43.51 11.26
N SER A 312 -2.94 -44.06 11.70
CA SER A 312 -2.81 -44.68 13.02
C SER A 312 -2.98 -43.70 14.18
N ARG A 313 -2.44 -42.47 14.08
CA ARG A 313 -2.54 -41.48 15.16
C ARG A 313 -3.95 -40.93 15.31
N ALA A 314 -4.64 -40.64 14.21
CA ALA A 314 -6.02 -40.16 14.24
C ALA A 314 -6.98 -41.23 14.82
N ALA A 315 -6.72 -42.51 14.51
CA ALA A 315 -7.46 -43.63 15.12
C ALA A 315 -7.19 -43.73 16.62
N GLN A 316 -5.93 -43.70 17.06
CA GLN A 316 -5.56 -43.73 18.48
C GLN A 316 -6.12 -42.55 19.28
N GLU A 317 -6.13 -41.34 18.71
CA GLU A 317 -6.74 -40.17 19.34
C GLU A 317 -8.26 -40.34 19.46
N ARG A 318 -8.93 -40.83 18.41
CA ARG A 318 -10.36 -41.16 18.45
C ARG A 318 -10.68 -42.21 19.51
N ASP A 319 -9.85 -43.24 19.64
CA ASP A 319 -9.99 -44.28 20.66
C ASP A 319 -9.85 -43.72 22.08
N ARG A 320 -8.89 -42.82 22.31
CA ARG A 320 -8.74 -42.13 23.60
C ARG A 320 -9.94 -41.26 23.92
N VAL A 321 -10.44 -40.51 22.93
CA VAL A 321 -11.64 -39.68 23.09
C VAL A 321 -12.83 -40.56 23.45
N ALA A 322 -13.09 -41.63 22.69
CA ALA A 322 -14.17 -42.56 22.99
C ALA A 322 -14.06 -43.16 24.40
N ALA A 323 -12.85 -43.55 24.85
CA ALA A 323 -12.64 -44.05 26.21
C ALA A 323 -12.98 -43.01 27.29
N THR A 324 -12.61 -41.73 27.09
CA THR A 324 -12.99 -40.64 28.00
C THR A 324 -14.51 -40.43 28.02
N LEU A 325 -15.16 -40.48 26.86
CA LEU A 325 -16.60 -40.34 26.73
C LEU A 325 -17.36 -41.48 27.41
N VAL A 326 -16.87 -42.72 27.29
CA VAL A 326 -17.46 -43.88 27.97
C VAL A 326 -17.46 -43.70 29.48
N ARG A 327 -16.39 -43.16 30.08
CA ARG A 327 -16.35 -42.84 31.51
C ARG A 327 -17.44 -41.82 31.88
N LEU A 328 -17.54 -40.75 31.11
CA LEU A 328 -18.53 -39.68 31.32
C LEU A 328 -19.99 -40.20 31.24
N VAL A 329 -20.25 -41.13 30.32
CA VAL A 329 -21.55 -41.80 30.13
C VAL A 329 -21.83 -42.82 31.24
N ARG A 330 -20.83 -43.57 31.71
CA ARG A 330 -20.97 -44.54 32.82
C ARG A 330 -21.33 -43.85 34.13
N ASP A 331 -20.77 -42.68 34.38
CA ASP A 331 -21.03 -41.88 35.58
C ASP A 331 -22.38 -41.11 35.52
N GLY A 332 -23.08 -41.18 34.38
CA GLY A 332 -24.40 -40.57 34.18
C GLY A 332 -25.55 -41.49 34.58
N SER A 333 -26.67 -40.91 34.99
CA SER A 333 -27.86 -41.63 35.45
C SER A 333 -28.94 -41.84 34.38
N GLY A 334 -28.72 -41.38 33.14
CA GLY A 334 -29.75 -41.36 32.09
C GLY A 334 -29.24 -41.59 30.66
N PRO A 335 -30.15 -41.66 29.67
CA PRO A 335 -29.81 -41.84 28.26
C PRO A 335 -29.07 -40.61 27.71
N VAL A 336 -28.06 -40.84 26.88
CA VAL A 336 -27.15 -39.78 26.38
C VAL A 336 -27.35 -39.59 24.88
N SER A 337 -27.54 -38.35 24.42
CA SER A 337 -27.56 -38.01 23.01
C SER A 337 -26.20 -37.49 22.55
N VAL A 338 -25.78 -37.87 21.35
CA VAL A 338 -24.59 -37.35 20.67
C VAL A 338 -25.09 -36.46 19.53
N LEU A 339 -24.95 -35.14 19.72
CA LEU A 339 -25.44 -34.15 18.77
C LEU A 339 -24.28 -33.56 17.96
N GLU A 340 -24.45 -33.47 16.65
CA GLU A 340 -23.42 -32.95 15.75
C GLU A 340 -23.68 -31.51 15.31
N LEU A 341 -22.60 -30.73 15.20
CA LEU A 341 -22.59 -29.40 14.60
C LEU A 341 -21.45 -29.27 13.59
N GLY A 342 -21.75 -29.68 12.35
CA GLY A 342 -20.83 -29.62 11.21
C GLY A 342 -19.82 -30.76 11.17
N ALA A 343 -20.05 -31.84 11.91
CA ALA A 343 -19.18 -33.01 11.96
C ALA A 343 -19.95 -34.34 12.01
N PRO A 344 -20.92 -34.57 11.10
CA PRO A 344 -21.87 -35.67 11.22
C PRO A 344 -21.19 -37.04 11.23
N ARG A 345 -20.23 -37.27 10.33
CA ARG A 345 -19.47 -38.53 10.26
C ARG A 345 -18.62 -38.81 11.49
N VAL A 346 -18.07 -37.76 12.11
CA VAL A 346 -17.23 -37.92 13.32
C VAL A 346 -18.13 -38.21 14.52
N ALA A 347 -19.27 -37.54 14.63
CA ALA A 347 -20.26 -37.77 15.69
C ALA A 347 -20.84 -39.18 15.64
N ALA A 348 -21.29 -39.64 14.46
CA ALA A 348 -21.81 -40.99 14.27
C ALA A 348 -20.75 -42.06 14.61
N ALA A 349 -19.52 -41.88 14.14
CA ALA A 349 -18.44 -42.81 14.40
C ALA A 349 -18.02 -42.83 15.89
N LEU A 350 -18.06 -41.69 16.58
CA LEU A 350 -17.84 -41.63 18.03
C LEU A 350 -18.97 -42.29 18.81
N ALA A 351 -20.23 -42.08 18.42
CA ALA A 351 -21.36 -42.70 19.08
C ALA A 351 -21.27 -44.23 19.01
N LEU A 352 -20.87 -44.77 17.85
CA LEU A 352 -20.61 -46.20 17.67
C LEU A 352 -19.42 -46.69 18.52
N ASP A 353 -18.30 -45.95 18.54
CA ASP A 353 -17.12 -46.31 19.34
C ASP A 353 -17.43 -46.32 20.85
N VAL A 354 -18.31 -45.43 21.31
CA VAL A 354 -18.78 -45.36 22.71
C VAL A 354 -19.72 -46.52 23.00
N ALA A 355 -20.69 -46.79 22.11
CA ALA A 355 -21.61 -47.91 22.25
C ALA A 355 -20.88 -49.26 22.33
N THR A 356 -19.86 -49.45 21.49
CA THR A 356 -19.08 -50.70 21.43
C THR A 356 -18.26 -50.93 22.70
N ARG A 357 -17.80 -49.86 23.37
CA ARG A 357 -17.02 -49.92 24.62
C ARG A 357 -17.87 -49.95 25.90
N LEU A 358 -19.19 -49.93 25.75
CA LEU A 358 -20.17 -50.10 26.83
C LEU A 358 -20.70 -51.54 26.85
N ASP A 359 -19.89 -52.50 26.40
CA ASP A 359 -20.14 -53.94 26.31
C ASP A 359 -20.63 -54.61 27.61
N ASP A 360 -20.33 -54.02 28.76
CA ASP A 360 -20.84 -54.42 30.07
C ASP A 360 -22.39 -54.35 30.21
N ARG A 361 -23.09 -53.68 29.28
CA ARG A 361 -24.56 -53.51 29.25
C ARG A 361 -25.12 -53.61 27.82
N PRO A 362 -26.38 -54.04 27.63
CA PRO A 362 -27.02 -53.92 26.32
C PRO A 362 -27.14 -52.44 25.92
N VAL A 363 -26.68 -52.07 24.72
CA VAL A 363 -26.73 -50.69 24.22
C VAL A 363 -27.66 -50.59 23.02
N ALA A 364 -28.61 -49.66 23.08
CA ALA A 364 -29.43 -49.27 21.95
C ALA A 364 -28.98 -47.92 21.39
N LEU A 365 -28.65 -47.88 20.10
CA LEU A 365 -28.36 -46.66 19.37
C LEU A 365 -29.64 -46.15 18.72
N VAL A 366 -30.10 -44.96 19.12
CA VAL A 366 -31.34 -44.36 18.64
C VAL A 366 -31.02 -43.29 17.61
N GLU A 367 -31.54 -43.42 16.38
CA GLU A 367 -31.35 -42.43 15.32
C GLU A 367 -32.44 -41.36 15.32
N ASP A 368 -32.09 -40.12 15.00
CA ASP A 368 -33.01 -38.98 14.84
C ASP A 368 -34.14 -39.24 13.82
N PRO A 369 -35.43 -39.05 14.19
CA PRO A 369 -36.58 -39.28 13.32
C PRO A 369 -36.57 -38.41 12.05
N ALA A 370 -35.91 -37.25 12.08
CA ALA A 370 -35.88 -36.35 10.94
C ALA A 370 -35.05 -36.87 9.76
N GLY A 371 -34.30 -37.98 9.91
CA GLY A 371 -33.56 -38.63 8.82
C GLY A 371 -32.55 -37.72 8.10
N ARG A 372 -32.18 -36.58 8.70
CA ARG A 372 -31.32 -35.59 8.06
C ARG A 372 -29.84 -35.92 8.14
N LEU A 373 -29.45 -36.78 9.09
CA LEU A 373 -28.16 -37.44 9.02
C LEU A 373 -28.09 -38.36 7.78
N THR A 374 -29.21 -38.91 7.32
CA THR A 374 -29.24 -40.07 6.41
C THR A 374 -29.56 -39.82 4.94
N ARG A 375 -29.92 -38.59 4.52
CA ARG A 375 -30.32 -38.36 3.11
C ARG A 375 -29.26 -37.76 2.18
N ASP A 376 -28.32 -36.95 2.68
CA ASP A 376 -27.27 -36.37 1.82
C ASP A 376 -25.83 -36.42 2.40
N ASP A 377 -25.62 -36.63 3.71
CA ASP A 377 -24.28 -36.49 4.31
C ASP A 377 -23.74 -37.72 5.07
N LEU A 378 -24.63 -38.59 5.57
CA LEU A 378 -24.40 -40.03 5.67
C LEU A 378 -25.42 -40.69 4.75
N SER A 379 -25.01 -41.49 3.78
CA SER A 379 -25.95 -42.41 3.13
C SER A 379 -26.48 -43.32 4.23
N GLY A 380 -27.80 -43.35 4.48
CA GLY A 380 -28.50 -44.13 5.53
C GLY A 380 -28.28 -45.65 5.57
N ARG A 381 -27.19 -46.14 4.98
CA ARG A 381 -26.63 -47.48 5.06
C ARG A 381 -25.52 -47.61 6.12
N ASP A 382 -24.83 -46.54 6.51
CA ASP A 382 -23.53 -46.69 7.21
C ASP A 382 -23.64 -47.17 8.68
N LEU A 383 -24.65 -46.79 9.47
CA LEU A 383 -24.73 -47.23 10.90
C LEU A 383 -25.11 -48.72 11.06
N ALA A 384 -26.02 -49.21 10.23
CA ALA A 384 -26.36 -50.63 10.14
C ALA A 384 -25.26 -51.46 9.44
N GLU A 385 -24.52 -50.88 8.49
CA GLU A 385 -23.42 -51.55 7.77
C GLU A 385 -22.10 -51.56 8.57
N LEU A 386 -21.86 -50.54 9.41
CA LEU A 386 -20.76 -50.49 10.38
C LEU A 386 -20.97 -51.49 11.53
N THR A 387 -22.23 -51.74 11.93
CA THR A 387 -22.57 -52.78 12.93
C THR A 387 -22.67 -54.19 12.32
N GLY A 388 -22.99 -54.32 11.03
CA GLY A 388 -23.16 -55.59 10.31
C GLY A 388 -21.88 -56.36 9.97
N ARG A 389 -20.69 -55.86 10.30
CA ARG A 389 -19.41 -56.55 10.00
C ARG A 389 -18.90 -57.47 11.11
N GLU A 390 -19.38 -57.33 12.34
CA GLU A 390 -18.99 -58.18 13.47
C GLU A 390 -20.21 -58.37 14.39
N LYS A 391 -20.34 -59.55 15.02
CA LYS A 391 -21.41 -59.87 15.98
C LYS A 391 -21.29 -58.98 17.22
N HIS A 392 -21.67 -57.71 17.11
CA HIS A 392 -21.62 -56.75 18.20
C HIS A 392 -22.96 -56.70 18.96
N PRO A 393 -22.95 -56.51 20.29
CA PRO A 393 -24.15 -56.44 21.12
C PRO A 393 -24.96 -55.14 20.98
N VAL A 394 -24.68 -54.31 19.96
CA VAL A 394 -25.29 -52.98 19.77
C VAL A 394 -26.52 -53.10 18.88
N ARG A 395 -27.69 -52.70 19.40
CA ARG A 395 -28.95 -52.69 18.66
C ARG A 395 -29.21 -51.29 18.11
N VAL A 396 -29.32 -51.12 16.79
CA VAL A 396 -29.76 -49.85 16.20
C VAL A 396 -31.29 -49.83 16.15
N VAL A 397 -31.91 -48.76 16.65
CA VAL A 397 -33.36 -48.58 16.74
C VAL A 397 -33.73 -47.25 16.11
N GLY A 398 -34.71 -47.24 15.21
CA GLY A 398 -35.27 -46.00 14.68
C GLY A 398 -36.06 -45.26 15.76
N ALA A 399 -36.14 -43.92 15.68
CA ALA A 399 -36.91 -43.13 16.65
C ALA A 399 -38.38 -43.55 16.78
N GLU A 400 -38.99 -44.07 15.71
CA GLU A 400 -40.39 -44.56 15.71
C GLU A 400 -40.56 -45.91 16.43
N ASP A 401 -39.48 -46.67 16.63
CA ASP A 401 -39.46 -47.99 17.29
C ASP A 401 -39.03 -47.92 18.77
N THR A 402 -39.10 -46.73 19.38
CA THR A 402 -38.68 -46.46 20.76
C THR A 402 -39.67 -46.98 21.81
N GLY A 403 -39.89 -48.29 21.87
CA GLY A 403 -40.60 -48.94 22.99
C GLY A 403 -39.93 -48.70 24.35
N PRO A 404 -40.47 -49.18 25.49
CA PRO A 404 -39.82 -49.02 26.79
C PRO A 404 -38.42 -49.67 26.81
N ALA A 405 -37.45 -49.01 27.46
CA ALA A 405 -36.09 -49.52 27.56
C ALA A 405 -36.08 -50.86 28.28
N ARG A 406 -35.28 -51.81 27.81
CA ARG A 406 -35.07 -53.05 28.57
C ARG A 406 -34.42 -52.69 29.91
N PRO A 407 -34.77 -53.37 31.01
CA PRO A 407 -34.09 -53.15 32.29
C PRO A 407 -32.58 -53.32 32.13
N GLY A 408 -31.81 -52.27 32.42
CA GLY A 408 -30.34 -52.25 32.29
C GLY A 408 -29.79 -51.86 30.91
N GLU A 409 -30.63 -51.52 29.93
CA GLU A 409 -30.22 -51.06 28.59
C GLU A 409 -29.82 -49.57 28.58
N VAL A 410 -28.64 -49.27 28.03
CA VAL A 410 -28.16 -47.90 27.85
C VAL A 410 -28.59 -47.41 26.47
N ARG A 411 -29.24 -46.24 26.40
CA ARG A 411 -29.61 -45.62 25.12
C ARG A 411 -28.64 -44.50 24.77
N ILE A 412 -28.15 -44.55 23.54
CA ILE A 412 -27.34 -43.49 22.94
C ILE A 412 -28.10 -42.94 21.74
N GLY A 413 -28.60 -41.72 21.83
CA GLY A 413 -29.21 -41.03 20.69
C GLY A 413 -28.15 -40.41 19.78
N VAL A 414 -28.39 -40.33 18.48
CA VAL A 414 -27.53 -39.59 17.54
C VAL A 414 -28.38 -38.62 16.73
N GLY A 415 -28.03 -37.34 16.77
CA GLY A 415 -28.80 -36.27 16.11
C GLY A 415 -27.93 -35.10 15.61
N SER A 416 -28.57 -34.12 14.97
CA SER A 416 -27.92 -32.92 14.45
C SER A 416 -28.53 -31.65 15.06
N VAL A 417 -27.70 -30.65 15.34
CA VAL A 417 -28.14 -29.28 15.75
C VAL A 417 -27.73 -28.23 14.72
N THR A 418 -27.70 -28.63 13.45
CA THR A 418 -27.46 -27.72 12.32
C THR A 418 -28.70 -26.84 12.04
N PRO A 419 -28.54 -25.71 11.32
CA PRO A 419 -29.68 -24.88 10.95
C PRO A 419 -30.82 -25.68 10.30
N GLY A 420 -32.00 -25.63 10.93
CA GLY A 420 -33.19 -26.36 10.50
C GLY A 420 -33.56 -27.57 11.37
N THR A 421 -32.77 -27.94 12.39
CA THR A 421 -33.10 -29.02 13.34
C THR A 421 -34.49 -28.86 13.98
N ALA A 422 -35.21 -29.97 14.12
CA ALA A 422 -36.45 -30.05 14.90
C ALA A 422 -36.12 -30.21 16.38
N TRP A 423 -36.04 -29.09 17.11
CA TRP A 423 -35.63 -29.07 18.53
C TRP A 423 -36.57 -29.85 19.46
N THR A 424 -37.84 -30.02 19.07
CA THR A 424 -38.87 -30.73 19.83
C THR A 424 -38.60 -32.23 19.98
N ASP A 425 -37.78 -32.79 19.09
CA ASP A 425 -37.57 -34.24 19.02
C ASP A 425 -36.32 -34.67 19.80
N LEU A 426 -35.45 -33.70 20.15
CA LEU A 426 -34.20 -33.93 20.91
C LEU A 426 -34.40 -34.65 22.27
N PRO A 427 -35.45 -34.37 23.06
CA PRO A 427 -35.67 -35.09 24.33
C PRO A 427 -35.85 -36.61 24.16
N HIS A 428 -36.25 -37.08 22.98
CA HIS A 428 -36.39 -38.51 22.68
C HIS A 428 -35.04 -39.20 22.46
N LEU A 429 -34.00 -38.43 22.09
CA LEU A 429 -32.65 -38.94 21.84
C LEU A 429 -31.83 -39.12 23.12
N GLY A 430 -32.13 -38.35 24.16
CA GLY A 430 -31.42 -38.44 25.43
C GLY A 430 -31.82 -37.36 26.42
N GLN A 431 -31.56 -37.64 27.70
CA GLN A 431 -31.74 -36.69 28.80
C GLN A 431 -30.45 -35.92 29.09
N GLU A 432 -29.32 -36.36 28.54
CA GLU A 432 -28.02 -35.68 28.60
C GLU A 432 -27.44 -35.58 27.19
N THR A 433 -26.58 -34.60 26.92
CA THR A 433 -26.00 -34.37 25.59
C THR A 433 -24.49 -34.29 25.58
N LEU A 434 -23.88 -34.99 24.63
CA LEU A 434 -22.53 -34.77 24.15
C LEU A 434 -22.58 -34.01 22.82
N LEU A 435 -21.94 -32.85 22.74
CA LEU A 435 -21.95 -32.03 21.53
C LEU A 435 -20.63 -32.16 20.74
N VAL A 436 -20.70 -32.57 19.48
CA VAL A 436 -19.55 -32.70 18.58
C VAL A 436 -19.52 -31.52 17.62
N VAL A 437 -18.61 -30.57 17.84
CA VAL A 437 -18.58 -29.28 17.12
C VAL A 437 -17.37 -29.18 16.23
N ARG A 438 -17.54 -28.81 14.95
CA ARG A 438 -16.42 -28.47 14.07
C ARG A 438 -16.01 -27.00 14.23
N ALA A 439 -14.73 -26.76 14.48
CA ALA A 439 -14.16 -25.41 14.61
C ALA A 439 -14.36 -24.58 13.32
N GLY A 440 -14.98 -23.40 13.46
CA GLY A 440 -15.29 -22.50 12.36
C GLY A 440 -16.45 -22.94 11.45
N PHE A 441 -17.28 -23.90 11.86
CA PHE A 441 -18.48 -24.30 11.11
C PHE A 441 -19.64 -23.33 11.37
N ALA A 442 -20.08 -23.22 12.62
CA ALA A 442 -21.13 -22.30 13.06
C ALA A 442 -20.55 -20.91 13.40
N ASN A 443 -21.39 -19.87 13.32
CA ASN A 443 -21.06 -18.54 13.86
C ASN A 443 -21.41 -18.46 15.35
N ALA A 444 -20.94 -17.42 16.04
CA ALA A 444 -21.20 -17.24 17.47
C ALA A 444 -22.71 -17.18 17.79
N ALA A 445 -23.51 -16.52 16.95
CA ALA A 445 -24.97 -16.43 17.13
C ALA A 445 -25.66 -17.81 17.12
N TRP A 446 -25.24 -18.70 16.21
CA TRP A 446 -25.79 -20.05 16.15
C TRP A 446 -25.37 -20.89 17.35
N LEU A 447 -24.13 -20.77 17.83
CA LEU A 447 -23.70 -21.48 19.05
C LEU A 447 -24.54 -21.08 20.28
N HIS A 448 -24.85 -19.79 20.44
CA HIS A 448 -25.75 -19.35 21.50
C HIS A 448 -27.18 -19.88 21.30
N THR A 449 -27.65 -19.97 20.05
CA THR A 449 -28.96 -20.55 19.74
C THR A 449 -28.99 -22.02 20.17
N VAL A 450 -27.96 -22.80 19.84
CA VAL A 450 -27.83 -24.20 20.28
C VAL A 450 -27.83 -24.29 21.80
N ALA A 451 -27.01 -23.49 22.49
CA ALA A 451 -26.93 -23.49 23.94
C ALA A 451 -28.29 -23.16 24.59
N ARG A 452 -28.98 -22.14 24.07
CA ARG A 452 -30.29 -21.72 24.55
C ARG A 452 -31.35 -22.79 24.32
N GLN A 453 -31.42 -23.38 23.13
CA GLN A 453 -32.41 -24.40 22.81
C GLN A 453 -32.22 -25.68 23.64
N LEU A 454 -30.96 -26.08 23.90
CA LEU A 454 -30.68 -27.20 24.79
C LEU A 454 -31.06 -26.89 26.25
N ALA A 455 -30.86 -25.66 26.70
CA ALA A 455 -31.30 -25.20 28.02
C ALA A 455 -32.84 -25.15 28.13
N ASP A 456 -33.52 -24.62 27.11
CA ASP A 456 -35.00 -24.55 27.06
C ASP A 456 -35.62 -25.96 27.03
N ALA A 457 -34.99 -26.91 26.34
CA ALA A 457 -35.37 -28.33 26.34
C ALA A 457 -34.96 -29.07 27.62
N SER A 458 -34.30 -28.41 28.58
CA SER A 458 -33.77 -28.99 29.81
C SER A 458 -32.81 -30.18 29.59
N ILE A 459 -32.04 -30.16 28.50
CA ILE A 459 -31.06 -31.19 28.16
C ILE A 459 -29.65 -30.68 28.50
N PRO A 460 -29.05 -31.08 29.64
CA PRO A 460 -27.70 -30.66 30.01
C PRO A 460 -26.64 -31.14 29.02
N VAL A 461 -25.69 -30.25 28.72
CA VAL A 461 -24.50 -30.56 27.93
C VAL A 461 -23.40 -31.06 28.87
N VAL A 462 -23.11 -32.37 28.81
CA VAL A 462 -22.12 -33.03 29.68
C VAL A 462 -20.69 -32.77 29.19
N GLY A 463 -20.52 -32.52 27.88
CA GLY A 463 -19.22 -32.18 27.31
C GLY A 463 -19.27 -31.82 25.83
N VAL A 464 -18.27 -31.07 25.40
CA VAL A 464 -18.05 -30.73 23.99
C VAL A 464 -16.83 -31.47 23.44
N VAL A 465 -16.99 -32.11 22.28
CA VAL A 465 -15.89 -32.67 21.49
C VAL A 465 -15.60 -31.72 20.33
N LEU A 466 -14.42 -31.09 20.35
CA LEU A 466 -14.02 -30.14 19.33
C LEU A 466 -13.27 -30.82 18.18
N VAL A 467 -13.84 -30.74 16.98
CA VAL A 467 -13.27 -31.27 15.74
C VAL A 467 -12.53 -30.17 14.98
N ASP A 468 -11.32 -30.45 14.54
CA ASP A 468 -10.40 -29.55 13.84
C ASP A 468 -10.00 -28.27 14.61
N PRO A 469 -9.60 -28.36 15.91
CA PRO A 469 -9.12 -27.19 16.63
C PRO A 469 -7.88 -26.60 15.94
N ASP A 470 -7.62 -25.30 16.14
CA ASP A 470 -6.36 -24.72 15.67
C ASP A 470 -5.19 -25.42 16.41
N PRO A 471 -4.23 -26.05 15.70
CA PRO A 471 -3.11 -26.73 16.33
C PRO A 471 -2.17 -25.82 17.13
N LYS A 472 -2.28 -24.50 16.98
CA LYS A 472 -1.53 -23.53 17.79
C LYS A 472 -2.34 -22.90 18.92
N ASP A 473 -3.57 -23.36 19.14
CA ASP A 473 -4.39 -22.89 20.26
C ASP A 473 -3.86 -23.44 21.59
N SER A 474 -3.44 -22.53 22.47
CA SER A 474 -2.96 -22.83 23.82
C SER A 474 -4.05 -22.71 24.89
N THR A 475 -5.31 -22.43 24.51
CA THR A 475 -6.41 -22.35 25.47
C THR A 475 -6.82 -23.74 25.96
N ASP A 476 -7.18 -23.82 27.24
CA ASP A 476 -7.58 -25.07 27.91
C ASP A 476 -9.02 -25.48 27.53
N GLY A 477 -9.86 -24.53 27.11
CA GLY A 477 -11.25 -24.79 26.71
C GLY A 477 -12.14 -25.25 27.88
N THR A 478 -11.63 -25.14 29.11
CA THR A 478 -12.32 -25.52 30.35
C THR A 478 -12.96 -24.29 30.97
N LEU A 479 -14.26 -24.36 31.24
CA LEU A 479 -15.01 -23.26 31.81
C LEU A 479 -14.93 -23.33 33.35
N TRP A 480 -13.87 -22.74 33.92
CA TRP A 480 -13.62 -22.77 35.37
C TRP A 480 -14.71 -22.06 36.18
N ASP A 481 -15.37 -21.04 35.61
CA ASP A 481 -16.42 -20.25 36.28
C ASP A 481 -17.82 -20.88 36.20
N GLY A 482 -17.97 -22.01 35.51
CA GLY A 482 -19.26 -22.62 35.16
C GLY A 482 -19.53 -23.98 35.80
N LEU A 483 -18.81 -24.34 36.88
CA LEU A 483 -19.08 -25.55 37.66
C LEU A 483 -20.56 -25.65 38.07
N HIS A 484 -21.24 -24.50 38.18
CA HIS A 484 -22.66 -24.40 38.52
C HIS A 484 -23.65 -24.69 37.39
N THR A 485 -23.24 -24.79 36.11
CA THR A 485 -24.16 -25.01 34.97
C THR A 485 -24.04 -26.41 34.37
N ALA A 486 -22.83 -26.95 34.17
CA ALA A 486 -22.64 -28.31 33.65
C ALA A 486 -23.08 -29.39 34.66
N LEU A 487 -22.95 -29.13 35.97
CA LEU A 487 -23.44 -30.01 37.04
C LEU A 487 -24.85 -29.66 37.53
N ARG A 488 -25.45 -28.52 37.15
CA ARG A 488 -26.82 -28.14 37.61
C ARG A 488 -27.85 -29.17 37.20
N GLY A 489 -27.73 -29.74 36.00
CA GLY A 489 -28.64 -30.77 35.50
C GLY A 489 -28.59 -32.08 36.30
N ARG A 490 -27.39 -32.50 36.74
CA ARG A 490 -27.23 -33.71 37.58
C ARG A 490 -27.53 -33.44 39.05
N ALA A 491 -27.10 -32.31 39.60
CA ALA A 491 -27.22 -31.99 41.01
C ALA A 491 -28.67 -31.61 41.42
N ALA A 492 -29.39 -30.81 40.62
CA ALA A 492 -30.75 -30.40 40.95
C ALA A 492 -31.78 -31.56 40.89
N ARG A 493 -31.47 -32.62 40.14
CA ARG A 493 -32.35 -33.79 39.96
C ARG A 493 -32.16 -34.88 41.02
N ALA A 494 -30.98 -34.93 41.64
CA ALA A 494 -30.73 -35.84 42.77
C ALA A 494 -31.58 -35.47 44.01
N GLU A 495 -32.03 -34.22 44.14
CA GLU A 495 -32.86 -33.75 45.25
C GLU A 495 -34.37 -34.05 45.09
N THR A 496 -34.84 -34.52 43.93
CA THR A 496 -36.29 -34.67 43.66
C THR A 496 -36.85 -36.10 43.79
N VAL A 497 -36.13 -37.03 44.45
CA VAL A 497 -36.68 -38.35 44.79
C VAL A 497 -37.34 -38.26 46.17
N PRO A 498 -38.68 -38.37 46.29
CA PRO A 498 -39.32 -38.41 47.60
C PRO A 498 -38.95 -39.74 48.26
N ARG A 499 -38.19 -39.67 49.35
CA ARG A 499 -37.92 -40.79 50.25
C ARG A 499 -39.23 -41.16 50.95
N LEU A 500 -39.88 -42.22 50.48
CA LEU A 500 -41.02 -42.85 51.16
C LEU A 500 -40.51 -43.48 52.47
N GLU A 501 -40.81 -42.84 53.60
CA GLU A 501 -40.73 -43.44 54.94
C GLU A 501 -42.06 -44.15 55.27
N PRO A 502 -42.05 -45.38 55.80
CA PRO A 502 -43.25 -46.07 56.26
C PRO A 502 -43.65 -45.60 57.67
N GLY A 503 -44.94 -45.33 57.86
CA GLY A 503 -45.45 -44.47 58.92
C GLY A 503 -45.57 -45.03 60.34
N THR A 504 -46.02 -44.16 61.26
CA THR A 504 -46.79 -44.53 62.45
C THR A 504 -47.70 -43.37 62.85
N VAL A 505 -48.95 -43.69 63.22
CA VAL A 505 -50.08 -42.82 63.52
C VAL A 505 -50.17 -42.55 65.04
N ASN A 506 -50.81 -41.40 65.37
CA ASN A 506 -51.33 -40.89 66.67
C ASN A 506 -50.56 -39.65 67.17
N GLY A 507 -51.15 -38.50 67.52
CA GLY A 507 -52.53 -38.05 67.66
C GLY A 507 -52.56 -36.85 68.63
N SER A 508 -53.39 -35.85 68.31
CA SER A 508 -53.93 -34.76 69.16
C SER A 508 -53.08 -33.54 69.61
N ALA A 509 -53.46 -32.41 68.97
CA ALA A 509 -54.01 -31.18 69.56
C ALA A 509 -53.15 -30.27 70.47
N ARG A 510 -52.91 -29.04 69.99
CA ARG A 510 -53.37 -27.82 70.69
C ARG A 510 -53.36 -26.56 69.80
N THR A 511 -54.48 -25.86 69.92
CA THR A 511 -54.84 -24.52 69.45
C THR A 511 -53.95 -23.41 70.04
N THR A 512 -53.76 -22.31 69.30
CA THR A 512 -54.22 -20.96 69.71
C THR A 512 -54.20 -20.00 68.52
N SER A 513 -55.33 -19.30 68.35
CA SER A 513 -55.52 -18.19 67.43
C SER A 513 -55.07 -16.88 68.09
N VAL A 514 -54.53 -15.92 67.32
CA VAL A 514 -54.63 -14.50 67.65
C VAL A 514 -54.86 -13.68 66.37
N ASN A 515 -55.89 -12.83 66.47
CA ASN A 515 -56.47 -11.90 65.52
C ASN A 515 -55.64 -10.63 65.25
N GLY A 516 -56.04 -9.91 64.18
CA GLY A 516 -55.85 -8.47 63.95
C GLY A 516 -55.38 -8.21 62.52
N SER A 517 -56.17 -7.84 61.51
CA SER A 517 -57.16 -6.76 61.37
C SER A 517 -56.64 -5.39 61.81
N THR A 518 -56.22 -4.53 60.87
CA THR A 518 -57.00 -3.34 60.45
C THR A 518 -56.39 -2.61 59.25
N ASN A 519 -57.33 -2.10 58.45
CA ASN A 519 -57.32 -1.12 57.36
C ASN A 519 -56.39 0.09 57.51
N GLY A 520 -56.12 0.75 56.37
CA GLY A 520 -55.94 2.21 56.35
C GLY A 520 -55.18 2.79 55.16
N ALA A 521 -55.91 3.20 54.12
CA ALA A 521 -55.43 4.09 53.07
C ALA A 521 -55.30 5.54 53.56
N THR A 522 -54.37 6.34 53.01
CA THR A 522 -54.63 7.64 52.33
C THR A 522 -53.36 8.47 52.07
N ASN A 523 -53.37 9.12 50.89
CA ASN A 523 -52.59 10.23 50.31
C ASN A 523 -51.84 11.23 51.20
N GLY A 524 -50.77 11.84 50.64
CA GLY A 524 -50.44 13.25 50.88
C GLY A 524 -48.96 13.66 50.79
N SER A 525 -48.60 14.32 49.69
CA SER A 525 -47.57 15.34 49.40
C SER A 525 -46.35 15.65 50.30
N ALA A 526 -45.24 15.90 49.57
CA ALA A 526 -44.21 16.95 49.73
C ALA A 526 -43.31 16.97 50.98
N ASP A 527 -42.00 16.71 50.79
CA ASP A 527 -40.91 17.71 50.95
C ASP A 527 -39.54 17.04 50.75
N GLY A 528 -38.61 17.76 50.08
CA GLY A 528 -37.18 17.42 50.01
C GLY A 528 -36.44 17.71 51.33
N PRO A 529 -35.11 17.52 51.47
CA PRO A 529 -34.11 17.96 50.48
C PRO A 529 -32.90 17.03 50.22
N GLU A 530 -32.28 17.32 49.06
CA GLU A 530 -30.84 17.36 48.71
C GLU A 530 -29.78 16.55 49.47
N LEU A 531 -28.97 15.80 48.70
CA LEU A 531 -27.60 15.39 49.02
C LEU A 531 -26.69 15.51 47.77
N PRO A 532 -25.36 15.70 47.93
CA PRO A 532 -24.60 16.66 47.14
C PRO A 532 -23.75 16.08 46.00
N THR A 533 -23.59 16.88 44.95
CA THR A 533 -22.60 16.72 43.88
C THR A 533 -21.28 17.39 44.25
N HIS A 534 -20.16 16.67 44.21
CA HIS A 534 -18.83 17.28 44.12
C HIS A 534 -18.36 17.37 42.67
N ARG A 535 -18.41 18.59 42.12
CA ARG A 535 -17.53 19.07 41.03
C ARG A 535 -16.39 19.85 41.68
N PHE A 536 -15.17 19.65 41.21
CA PHE A 536 -14.13 20.67 41.28
C PHE A 536 -13.67 21.02 39.86
N SER A 537 -13.53 22.32 39.66
CA SER A 537 -13.26 23.05 38.42
C SER A 537 -11.75 23.24 38.17
N PRO A 538 -11.34 23.74 36.99
CA PRO A 538 -9.97 23.66 36.47
C PRO A 538 -9.11 24.85 36.90
N VAL A 539 -7.78 24.70 36.83
CA VAL A 539 -6.80 25.77 37.09
C VAL A 539 -5.90 25.97 35.89
N GLY A 540 -5.94 27.20 35.36
CA GLY A 540 -4.77 28.06 35.21
C GLY A 540 -3.86 27.84 34.01
N GLN A 541 -4.03 28.69 33.00
CA GLN A 541 -3.02 29.05 32.02
C GLN A 541 -1.84 29.76 32.70
N ASP A 542 -0.62 29.48 32.26
CA ASP A 542 0.48 30.44 32.30
C ASP A 542 1.19 30.47 30.94
N ARG A 543 1.50 31.70 30.53
CA ARG A 543 1.97 32.10 29.21
C ARG A 543 3.24 32.91 29.43
N ALA A 544 4.35 32.50 28.84
CA ALA A 544 5.46 33.40 28.52
C ALA A 544 6.25 32.86 27.31
N PRO A 545 6.76 33.73 26.42
CA PRO A 545 7.39 33.35 25.16
C PRO A 545 8.91 33.29 25.29
N GLU A 546 9.56 32.38 24.57
CA GLU A 546 11.00 32.48 24.32
C GLU A 546 11.34 32.15 22.87
N GLN A 547 12.17 33.04 22.33
CA GLN A 547 12.72 33.06 20.98
C GLN A 547 13.80 31.99 20.82
N SER A 548 13.90 31.35 19.66
CA SER A 548 15.16 31.00 18.99
C SER A 548 14.85 30.30 17.66
N VAL A 549 15.10 30.96 16.54
CA VAL A 549 16.34 30.91 15.74
C VAL A 549 16.40 29.66 14.85
N HIS A 550 16.54 29.95 13.56
CA HIS A 550 16.82 29.06 12.45
C HIS A 550 17.73 27.89 12.80
N ASP A 551 17.38 26.68 12.32
CA ASP A 551 18.41 25.72 11.95
C ASP A 551 18.05 24.95 10.67
N VAL A 552 18.98 25.08 9.72
CA VAL A 552 19.00 24.47 8.40
C VAL A 552 19.67 23.10 8.52
N PRO A 553 19.08 22.00 8.01
CA PRO A 553 19.76 20.71 8.06
C PRO A 553 20.88 20.66 7.01
N THR A 554 22.12 20.91 7.45
CA THR A 554 23.33 20.55 6.69
C THR A 554 23.52 19.04 6.72
N ARG A 555 23.36 18.39 5.56
CA ARG A 555 23.75 16.98 5.37
C ARG A 555 25.28 16.88 5.41
N ARG A 556 25.80 16.25 6.47
CA ARG A 556 27.19 15.79 6.54
C ARG A 556 27.42 14.68 5.51
N PHE A 557 28.35 14.91 4.59
CA PHE A 557 29.00 13.85 3.82
C PHE A 557 30.02 13.11 4.71
N PRO A 558 30.16 11.78 4.60
CA PRO A 558 31.23 11.05 5.24
C PRO A 558 32.59 11.34 4.56
N PRO A 559 33.71 11.32 5.30
CA PRO A 559 35.04 11.54 4.73
C PRO A 559 35.42 10.38 3.79
N VAL A 560 35.93 10.75 2.62
CA VAL A 560 36.59 9.84 1.67
C VAL A 560 37.89 9.37 2.30
N ARG A 561 38.05 8.04 2.44
CA ARG A 561 39.32 7.41 2.85
C ARG A 561 40.37 7.60 1.74
N ALA A 562 41.54 8.06 2.14
CA ALA A 562 42.71 8.25 1.29
C ALA A 562 43.55 6.97 1.20
N GLU A 563 43.02 5.91 0.55
CA GLU A 563 43.79 4.66 0.33
C GLU A 563 43.78 4.13 -1.12
N ASP A 564 43.21 4.84 -2.11
CA ASP A 564 43.15 4.35 -3.51
C ASP A 564 43.91 5.22 -4.55
N VAL A 565 44.99 5.92 -4.15
CA VAL A 565 45.79 6.77 -5.08
C VAL A 565 47.16 6.17 -5.43
N GLU A 566 47.39 4.89 -5.13
CA GLU A 566 48.68 4.22 -5.40
C GLU A 566 48.56 3.04 -6.36
N GLY A 567 47.89 3.24 -7.51
CA GLY A 567 47.58 2.13 -8.42
C GLY A 567 47.48 2.43 -9.91
N LEU A 568 47.95 3.57 -10.42
CA LEU A 568 47.76 3.91 -11.86
C LEU A 568 48.99 4.44 -12.61
N ASN A 569 50.19 4.39 -12.04
CA ASN A 569 51.41 4.88 -12.71
C ASN A 569 52.32 3.80 -13.35
N GLN A 570 51.81 2.59 -13.65
CA GLN A 570 52.59 1.50 -14.25
C GLN A 570 52.03 0.89 -15.55
N ARG A 571 51.28 1.65 -16.36
CA ARG A 571 50.96 1.23 -17.74
C ARG A 571 51.18 2.35 -18.74
N ARG A 572 52.44 2.73 -18.94
CA ARG A 572 52.85 3.53 -20.08
C ARG A 572 54.28 3.23 -20.55
N THR A 573 54.55 1.97 -20.88
CA THR A 573 55.64 1.55 -21.77
C THR A 573 55.35 0.16 -22.35
N LYS A 574 54.71 0.12 -23.52
CA LYS A 574 54.80 -0.89 -24.59
C LYS A 574 53.60 -0.73 -25.52
N GLY A 575 53.88 -0.40 -26.78
CA GLY A 575 52.93 -0.10 -27.84
C GLY A 575 53.57 0.91 -28.77
#